data_AF-A0A3Q2YGS4-F1
#
_entry.id   AF-A0A3Q2YGS4-F1
#
_cell.length_a   1.000
_cell.length_b   1.000
_cell.length_c   1.000
_cell.angle_alpha   90.00
_cell.angle_beta   90.00
_cell.angle_gamma   90.00
#
_symmetry.space_group_name_H-M   'P 1'
#
loop_
_entity.id
_entity.type
_entity.pdbx_description
1 polymer ?
#
loop_
_entity_poly.entity_id
_entity_poly.type
_entity_poly.pdbx_seq_one_letter_code
_entity_poly.pdbx_strand_id
1 'polypeptide(L)'
;MDRRLRPTVFMLLLLCPKGAILSHFNCPSRCQCFTPAQVLCADEHMTSVPKNISREAKEVIIMTSAVQYLFPTAFDESPQLHKLIFLNNPLQSIHSRAFQNLSALQELEISGNPWLEHLFLGTFSKQENLTKLQLNYNRFHTVLPGMFNALRNLETLQIKANIISDLPALLFRNLRNLRALDLSLNKIQKVEGETFSGLIALEVLKINNNHISNISSDTFHHVAHLTELHLEGNTIAELADEIFSALPKLKVLNLRGNRLVTFSDDVFAREASNLTHLDLRGNRLTQVSSLSTLTSLTDLFLSSNQLSGLPEDIFRNVTSLENVDLSENNLASLPEKIFAELKRVKMIHLHKNRLSRLESRLFQDQEFIQQLYLSDNQLKNLPLGLLDHFALPHMLRLHGNPWRCDCHMWYLHDFVLNNNQGVEAPDRMLCESPDFLRRRPLASIGRDELLCRLPEEEMTDLSGCTLRKSSDSLVIKCKVEKCSSPLTVKVEFLERNGSIQEHVWKSVHSQCSNVTISKAAVP
;
A
#
# COMPACT_ATOMS: atom_id res chain seq x y z
N MET A 1 22.53 -25.44 17.33
CA MET A 1 23.85 -24.77 17.24
C MET A 1 23.69 -23.72 16.16
N ASP A 2 23.78 -22.40 16.32
CA ASP A 2 24.42 -21.47 17.27
C ASP A 2 23.52 -20.22 17.37
N ARG A 3 23.09 -19.75 18.55
CA ARG A 3 23.67 -18.68 19.40
C ARG A 3 24.12 -17.37 18.72
N ARG A 4 23.37 -16.31 19.09
CA ARG A 4 23.64 -14.85 19.11
C ARG A 4 23.28 -14.07 17.83
N LEU A 5 22.27 -13.20 17.95
CA LEU A 5 22.44 -11.74 18.04
C LEU A 5 21.07 -11.11 18.47
N ARG A 6 21.07 -10.37 19.58
CA ARG A 6 19.98 -9.47 19.99
C ARG A 6 20.27 -8.08 19.41
N PRO A 7 19.28 -7.31 18.93
CA PRO A 7 19.42 -5.87 18.79
C PRO A 7 18.97 -5.17 20.07
N THR A 8 19.90 -4.42 20.64
CA THR A 8 19.77 -3.48 21.76
C THR A 8 18.94 -2.28 21.30
N VAL A 9 17.78 -2.03 21.93
CA VAL A 9 17.06 -0.77 21.78
C VAL A 9 17.66 0.22 22.78
N PHE A 10 18.23 1.29 22.26
CA PHE A 10 18.83 2.38 23.02
C PHE A 10 17.73 3.16 23.76
N MET A 11 17.78 3.09 25.09
CA MET A 11 17.04 3.93 26.03
C MET A 11 17.52 5.39 25.91
N LEU A 12 16.61 6.32 25.58
CA LEU A 12 16.77 7.72 25.99
C LEU A 12 16.42 7.83 27.48
N LEU A 13 17.38 7.48 28.34
CA LEU A 13 17.38 7.89 29.74
C LEU A 13 17.87 9.34 29.79
N LEU A 14 16.91 10.28 29.80
CA LEU A 14 17.18 11.65 30.19
C LEU A 14 17.63 11.68 31.65
N LEU A 15 18.75 12.36 31.85
CA LEU A 15 19.46 12.61 33.10
C LEU A 15 18.49 13.13 34.18
N CYS A 16 18.31 12.36 35.24
CA CYS A 16 17.73 12.86 36.49
C CYS A 16 18.85 13.46 37.34
N PRO A 17 18.85 14.76 37.65
CA PRO A 17 19.82 15.31 38.58
C PRO A 17 19.47 14.80 39.98
N LYS A 18 20.46 14.17 40.61
CA LYS A 18 20.43 13.89 42.05
C LYS A 18 20.23 15.21 42.81
N GLY A 19 19.13 15.33 43.54
CA GLY A 19 18.99 16.29 44.63
C GLY A 19 17.93 17.36 44.44
N ALA A 20 16.67 17.01 44.75
CA ALA A 20 15.72 17.90 45.43
C ALA A 20 14.67 17.04 46.12
N ILE A 21 14.95 16.66 47.37
CA ILE A 21 13.94 16.15 48.30
C ILE A 21 13.11 17.36 48.73
N LEU A 22 11.87 17.44 48.26
CA LEU A 22 10.83 18.26 48.86
C LEU A 22 9.65 17.35 49.24
N SER A 23 9.59 17.07 50.54
CA SER A 23 8.42 16.75 51.38
C SER A 23 7.42 15.67 50.92
N HIS A 24 7.49 14.50 51.58
CA HIS A 24 6.36 13.68 52.07
C HIS A 24 5.08 13.66 51.24
N PHE A 25 5.14 13.06 50.06
CA PHE A 25 3.98 12.37 49.53
C PHE A 25 4.12 10.90 49.90
N ASN A 26 3.17 10.36 50.66
CA ASN A 26 3.12 8.92 50.97
C ASN A 26 2.83 8.14 49.68
N CYS A 27 3.87 7.89 48.90
CA CYS A 27 3.77 7.05 47.73
C CYS A 27 3.63 5.59 48.17
N PRO A 28 2.72 4.81 47.58
CA PRO A 28 2.59 3.41 47.93
C PRO A 28 3.89 2.63 47.73
N SER A 29 4.13 1.63 48.59
CA SER A 29 5.26 0.71 48.42
C SER A 29 5.15 0.02 47.06
N ARG A 30 6.28 -0.16 46.37
CA ARG A 30 6.37 -0.76 45.01
C ARG A 30 5.81 0.11 43.88
N CYS A 31 5.55 1.38 44.16
CA CYS A 31 5.14 2.38 43.17
C CYS A 31 6.08 3.58 43.16
N GLN A 32 6.01 4.34 42.07
CA GLN A 32 6.69 5.61 41.84
C GLN A 32 5.61 6.68 41.62
N CYS A 33 5.72 7.80 42.31
CA CYS A 33 4.80 8.92 42.20
C CYS A 33 5.53 10.07 41.50
N PHE A 34 5.17 10.35 40.25
CA PHE A 34 5.79 11.43 39.46
C PHE A 34 5.26 12.81 39.88
N THR A 35 3.97 12.86 40.20
CA THR A 35 3.27 14.01 40.76
C THR A 35 2.30 13.50 41.84
N PRO A 36 1.73 14.37 42.69
CA PRO A 36 0.70 13.94 43.64
C PRO A 36 -0.53 13.34 42.96
N ALA A 37 -0.75 13.67 41.68
CA ALA A 37 -1.86 13.19 40.87
C ALA A 37 -1.56 11.90 40.08
N GLN A 38 -0.30 11.52 39.88
CA GLN A 38 0.09 10.42 38.99
C GLN A 38 0.95 9.37 39.69
N VAL A 39 0.42 8.15 39.76
CA VAL A 39 1.06 7.00 40.41
C VAL A 39 1.32 5.91 39.38
N LEU A 40 2.55 5.41 39.30
CA LEU A 40 2.97 4.29 38.47
C LEU A 40 3.46 3.15 39.36
N CYS A 41 2.86 1.97 39.22
CA CYS A 41 3.30 0.75 39.91
C CYS A 41 3.79 -0.26 38.86
N ALA A 42 5.09 -0.54 38.87
CA ALA A 42 5.76 -1.43 37.91
C ALA A 42 6.76 -2.34 38.63
N ASP A 43 6.23 -3.26 39.44
CA ASP A 43 7.01 -4.18 40.26
C ASP A 43 6.44 -5.60 40.12
N GLU A 44 7.25 -6.52 39.61
CA GLU A 44 6.90 -7.92 39.35
C GLU A 44 6.55 -8.71 40.61
N HIS A 45 6.86 -8.20 41.81
CA HIS A 45 6.49 -8.82 43.08
C HIS A 45 5.21 -8.24 43.69
N MET A 46 4.60 -7.22 43.06
CA MET A 46 3.36 -6.63 43.54
C MET A 46 2.17 -7.51 43.16
N THR A 47 1.63 -8.26 44.12
CA THR A 47 0.53 -9.22 43.91
C THR A 47 -0.87 -8.63 44.12
N SER A 48 -0.97 -7.41 44.66
CA SER A 48 -2.22 -6.71 44.90
C SER A 48 -2.07 -5.22 44.65
N VAL A 49 -3.18 -4.56 44.27
CA VAL A 49 -3.26 -3.10 44.19
C VAL A 49 -2.94 -2.47 45.56
N PRO A 50 -2.11 -1.42 45.63
CA PRO A 50 -1.84 -0.73 46.87
C PRO A 50 -3.09 -0.05 47.44
N LYS A 51 -3.32 -0.18 48.75
CA LYS A 51 -4.48 0.44 49.41
C LYS A 51 -4.27 1.93 49.72
N ASN A 52 -3.04 2.32 50.07
CA ASN A 52 -2.69 3.67 50.53
C ASN A 52 -2.43 4.67 49.39
N ILE A 53 -3.23 4.63 48.32
CA ILE A 53 -3.13 5.59 47.22
C ILE A 53 -3.58 6.97 47.73
N SER A 54 -2.79 8.01 47.46
CA SER A 54 -3.10 9.38 47.87
C SER A 54 -4.49 9.83 47.38
N ARG A 55 -5.23 10.60 48.20
CA ARG A 55 -6.50 11.23 47.81
C ARG A 55 -6.33 12.29 46.70
N GLU A 56 -5.11 12.74 46.46
CA GLU A 56 -4.79 13.66 45.35
C GLU A 56 -4.57 12.91 44.02
N ALA A 57 -4.32 11.59 44.08
CA ALA A 57 -4.09 10.78 42.89
C ALA A 57 -5.33 10.78 42.00
N LYS A 58 -5.13 11.09 40.71
CA LYS A 58 -6.15 11.08 39.66
C LYS A 58 -5.89 9.97 38.64
N GLU A 59 -4.63 9.62 38.44
CA GLU A 59 -4.16 8.63 37.49
C GLU A 59 -3.34 7.56 38.22
N VAL A 60 -3.72 6.30 38.01
CA VAL A 60 -2.97 5.15 38.50
C VAL A 60 -2.70 4.22 37.33
N ILE A 61 -1.43 3.95 37.09
CA ILE A 61 -0.95 3.01 36.08
C ILE A 61 -0.30 1.84 36.80
N ILE A 62 -0.79 0.63 36.55
CA ILE A 62 -0.24 -0.62 37.05
C ILE A 62 0.22 -1.41 35.83
N MET A 63 1.51 -1.67 35.71
CA MET A 63 2.05 -2.43 34.59
C MET A 63 3.08 -3.44 35.04
N THR A 64 3.23 -4.52 34.26
CA THR A 64 4.29 -5.51 34.47
C THR A 64 4.42 -5.94 35.95
N SER A 65 3.27 -6.18 36.61
CA SER A 65 3.19 -6.57 38.03
C SER A 65 2.79 -8.04 38.19
N ALA A 66 2.62 -8.52 39.42
CA ALA A 66 2.08 -9.85 39.72
C ALA A 66 0.59 -9.85 40.13
N VAL A 67 -0.16 -8.77 39.88
CA VAL A 67 -1.58 -8.68 40.23
C VAL A 67 -2.40 -9.62 39.35
N GLN A 68 -2.99 -10.64 39.96
CA GLN A 68 -3.80 -11.66 39.27
C GLN A 68 -5.31 -11.45 39.42
N TYR A 69 -5.75 -10.81 40.51
CA TYR A 69 -7.17 -10.68 40.85
C TYR A 69 -7.50 -9.27 41.30
N LEU A 70 -8.62 -8.73 40.81
CA LEU A 70 -9.21 -7.50 41.33
C LEU A 70 -10.44 -7.83 42.17
N PHE A 71 -10.34 -7.58 43.47
CA PHE A 71 -11.40 -7.80 44.45
C PHE A 71 -12.32 -6.57 44.56
N PRO A 72 -13.56 -6.73 45.09
CA PRO A 72 -14.50 -5.61 45.26
C PRO A 72 -13.93 -4.41 46.01
N THR A 73 -13.09 -4.64 47.01
CA THR A 73 -12.55 -3.60 47.90
C THR A 73 -11.20 -3.04 47.42
N ALA A 74 -10.79 -3.33 46.18
CA ALA A 74 -9.45 -2.98 45.69
C ALA A 74 -9.21 -1.46 45.62
N PHE A 75 -10.27 -0.66 45.48
CA PHE A 75 -10.19 0.78 45.27
C PHE A 75 -11.08 1.59 46.22
N ASP A 76 -11.47 1.01 47.36
CA ASP A 76 -12.36 1.68 48.33
C ASP A 76 -11.77 2.97 48.90
N GLU A 77 -10.44 3.03 49.03
CA GLU A 77 -9.72 4.21 49.54
C GLU A 77 -9.40 5.24 48.44
N SER A 78 -9.69 4.94 47.18
CA SER A 78 -9.34 5.77 46.02
C SER A 78 -10.51 6.04 45.06
N PRO A 79 -11.70 6.49 45.53
CA PRO A 79 -12.86 6.74 44.67
C PRO A 79 -12.69 7.92 43.69
N GLN A 80 -11.69 8.78 43.92
CA GLN A 80 -11.45 9.99 43.14
C GLN A 80 -10.75 9.78 41.78
N LEU A 81 -10.37 8.54 41.45
CA LEU A 81 -9.57 8.25 40.26
C LEU A 81 -10.35 8.57 38.98
N HIS A 82 -9.68 9.26 38.06
CA HIS A 82 -10.20 9.60 36.72
C HIS A 82 -9.64 8.68 35.66
N LYS A 83 -8.43 8.16 35.87
CA LYS A 83 -7.73 7.30 34.92
C LYS A 83 -7.11 6.11 35.64
N LEU A 84 -7.44 4.91 35.16
CA LEU A 84 -6.93 3.65 35.71
C LEU A 84 -6.45 2.77 34.57
N ILE A 85 -5.18 2.37 34.64
CA ILE A 85 -4.54 1.58 33.58
C ILE A 85 -3.92 0.32 34.17
N PHE A 86 -4.23 -0.82 33.56
CA PHE A 86 -3.59 -2.11 33.76
C PHE A 86 -2.97 -2.59 32.45
N LEU A 87 -1.63 -2.57 32.34
CA LEU A 87 -0.90 -3.04 31.16
C LEU A 87 -0.02 -4.25 31.46
N ASN A 88 -0.12 -5.30 30.65
CA ASN A 88 0.79 -6.45 30.73
C ASN A 88 0.87 -7.05 32.14
N ASN A 89 -0.28 -7.23 32.80
CA ASN A 89 -0.36 -7.86 34.12
C ASN A 89 -0.92 -9.29 33.98
N PRO A 90 -0.70 -10.16 34.96
CA PRO A 90 -1.20 -11.52 34.95
C PRO A 90 -2.67 -11.61 35.40
N LEU A 91 -3.51 -10.60 35.10
CA LEU A 91 -4.91 -10.61 35.52
C LEU A 91 -5.61 -11.85 34.95
N GLN A 92 -6.24 -12.60 35.85
CA GLN A 92 -7.05 -13.78 35.55
C GLN A 92 -8.54 -13.50 35.72
N SER A 93 -8.90 -12.69 36.72
CA SER A 93 -10.30 -12.37 37.01
C SER A 93 -10.46 -11.00 37.65
N ILE A 94 -11.55 -10.33 37.28
CA ILE A 94 -11.96 -9.05 37.83
C ILE A 94 -13.36 -9.23 38.39
N HIS A 95 -13.53 -9.06 39.70
CA HIS A 95 -14.85 -9.17 40.30
C HIS A 95 -15.79 -8.10 39.74
N SER A 96 -17.07 -8.42 39.54
CA SER A 96 -18.13 -7.50 39.09
C SER A 96 -18.32 -6.20 39.89
N ARG A 97 -17.73 -6.10 41.09
CA ARG A 97 -17.81 -4.92 41.97
C ARG A 97 -16.45 -4.23 42.16
N ALA A 98 -15.40 -4.69 41.48
CA ALA A 98 -14.04 -4.16 41.63
C ALA A 98 -13.98 -2.65 41.37
N PHE A 99 -14.79 -2.13 40.45
CA PHE A 99 -14.83 -0.70 40.11
C PHE A 99 -16.03 0.04 40.72
N GLN A 100 -16.81 -0.57 41.62
CA GLN A 100 -18.10 -0.02 42.05
C GLN A 100 -18.00 1.41 42.63
N ASN A 101 -16.90 1.73 43.31
CA ASN A 101 -16.68 3.03 43.94
C ASN A 101 -15.94 4.06 43.04
N LEU A 102 -15.54 3.66 41.83
CA LEU A 102 -14.85 4.52 40.86
C LEU A 102 -15.85 5.20 39.90
N SER A 103 -16.75 6.02 40.45
CA SER A 103 -17.79 6.71 39.66
C SER A 103 -17.26 7.92 38.87
N ALA A 104 -16.12 8.49 39.29
CA ALA A 104 -15.44 9.59 38.61
C ALA A 104 -14.55 9.14 37.44
N LEU A 105 -14.46 7.82 37.19
CA LEU A 105 -13.56 7.26 36.20
C LEU A 105 -13.97 7.67 34.78
N GLN A 106 -13.02 8.25 34.05
CA GLN A 106 -13.16 8.70 32.66
C GLN A 106 -12.43 7.78 31.69
N GLU A 107 -11.25 7.28 32.08
CA GLU A 107 -10.45 6.37 31.26
C GLU A 107 -10.11 5.10 32.04
N LEU A 108 -10.42 3.96 31.43
CA LEU A 108 -10.08 2.64 31.94
C LEU A 108 -9.39 1.84 30.84
N GLU A 109 -8.17 1.41 31.10
CA GLU A 109 -7.45 0.48 30.25
C GLU A 109 -7.12 -0.79 31.03
N ILE A 110 -7.47 -1.94 30.46
CA ILE A 110 -7.13 -3.27 30.94
C ILE A 110 -6.63 -4.04 29.73
N SER A 111 -5.36 -3.89 29.40
CA SER A 111 -4.76 -4.41 28.18
C SER A 111 -3.58 -5.35 28.46
N GLY A 112 -3.38 -6.33 27.60
CA GLY A 112 -2.23 -7.22 27.67
C GLY A 112 -2.29 -8.24 28.82
N ASN A 113 -3.49 -8.67 29.23
CA ASN A 113 -3.65 -9.69 30.27
C ASN A 113 -4.01 -11.04 29.63
N PRO A 114 -3.02 -11.91 29.33
CA PRO A 114 -3.23 -13.11 28.52
C PRO A 114 -4.01 -14.21 29.23
N TRP A 115 -4.37 -14.04 30.51
CA TRP A 115 -5.19 -15.00 31.26
C TRP A 115 -6.59 -14.46 31.59
N LEU A 116 -6.91 -13.23 31.19
CA LEU A 116 -8.22 -12.63 31.42
C LEU A 116 -9.17 -13.04 30.29
N GLU A 117 -10.01 -14.03 30.56
CA GLU A 117 -10.86 -14.69 29.55
C GLU A 117 -12.31 -14.18 29.52
N HIS A 118 -12.79 -13.57 30.60
CA HIS A 118 -14.17 -13.08 30.70
C HIS A 118 -14.26 -11.88 31.65
N LEU A 119 -15.34 -11.10 31.48
CA LEU A 119 -15.79 -10.09 32.43
C LEU A 119 -17.20 -10.46 32.90
N PHE A 120 -17.49 -10.20 34.17
CA PHE A 120 -18.82 -10.46 34.71
C PHE A 120 -19.79 -9.32 34.36
N LEU A 121 -21.06 -9.66 34.17
CA LEU A 121 -22.11 -8.65 34.03
C LEU A 121 -22.12 -7.74 35.27
N GLY A 122 -22.24 -6.44 35.04
CA GLY A 122 -22.22 -5.43 36.11
C GLY A 122 -20.85 -4.87 36.46
N THR A 123 -19.75 -5.41 35.89
CA THR A 123 -18.38 -4.90 36.11
C THR A 123 -18.25 -3.39 35.88
N PHE A 124 -19.01 -2.84 34.92
CA PHE A 124 -19.00 -1.42 34.57
C PHE A 124 -20.28 -0.67 35.00
N SER A 125 -21.08 -1.24 35.91
CA SER A 125 -22.43 -0.73 36.23
C SER A 125 -22.47 0.66 36.87
N LYS A 126 -21.34 1.16 37.39
CA LYS A 126 -21.22 2.48 38.04
C LYS A 126 -20.29 3.46 37.31
N GLN A 127 -19.80 3.07 36.12
CA GLN A 127 -18.83 3.83 35.32
C GLN A 127 -19.56 4.72 34.29
N GLU A 128 -20.57 5.48 34.70
CA GLU A 128 -21.37 6.30 33.78
C GLU A 128 -20.58 7.46 33.14
N ASN A 129 -19.51 7.93 33.82
CA ASN A 129 -18.64 9.01 33.35
C ASN A 129 -17.50 8.54 32.44
N LEU A 130 -17.43 7.23 32.15
CA LEU A 130 -16.35 6.67 31.35
C LEU A 130 -16.49 7.14 29.90
N THR A 131 -15.44 7.79 29.38
CA THR A 131 -15.33 8.26 28.00
C THR A 131 -14.45 7.34 27.16
N LYS A 132 -13.50 6.64 27.78
CA LYS A 132 -12.58 5.73 27.09
C LYS A 132 -12.43 4.40 27.82
N LEU A 133 -12.69 3.31 27.11
CA LEU A 133 -12.53 1.93 27.59
C LEU A 133 -11.65 1.14 26.62
N GLN A 134 -10.53 0.62 27.12
CA GLN A 134 -9.60 -0.19 26.36
C GLN A 134 -9.44 -1.57 27.01
N LEU A 135 -9.69 -2.61 26.24
CA LEU A 135 -9.74 -4.01 26.65
C LEU A 135 -8.89 -4.88 25.71
N ASN A 136 -7.77 -4.33 25.24
CA ASN A 136 -7.00 -4.88 24.13
C ASN A 136 -6.07 -6.02 24.57
N TYR A 137 -5.76 -6.97 23.68
CA TYR A 137 -4.75 -8.01 23.95
C TYR A 137 -5.04 -8.82 25.23
N ASN A 138 -6.31 -9.14 25.50
CA ASN A 138 -6.71 -10.12 26.51
C ASN A 138 -7.11 -11.43 25.83
N ARG A 139 -7.95 -12.26 26.47
CA ARG A 139 -8.47 -13.50 25.89
C ARG A 139 -9.99 -13.58 25.96
N PHE A 140 -10.67 -12.45 25.75
CA PHE A 140 -12.14 -12.47 25.77
C PHE A 140 -12.69 -13.36 24.64
N HIS A 141 -13.42 -14.39 25.05
CA HIS A 141 -14.13 -15.30 24.13
C HIS A 141 -15.50 -14.76 23.74
N THR A 142 -16.17 -14.07 24.65
CA THR A 142 -17.52 -13.55 24.48
C THR A 142 -17.65 -12.20 25.17
N VAL A 143 -18.63 -11.41 24.73
CA VAL A 143 -19.09 -10.22 25.42
C VAL A 143 -20.53 -10.48 25.84
N LEU A 144 -20.86 -10.25 27.11
CA LEU A 144 -22.21 -10.52 27.61
C LEU A 144 -23.20 -9.44 27.15
N PRO A 145 -24.46 -9.80 26.86
CA PRO A 145 -25.51 -8.84 26.57
C PRO A 145 -25.63 -7.78 27.67
N GLY A 146 -25.70 -6.51 27.27
CA GLY A 146 -25.84 -5.38 28.19
C GLY A 146 -24.59 -5.03 29.00
N MET A 147 -23.43 -5.63 28.74
CA MET A 147 -22.17 -5.33 29.43
C MET A 147 -21.80 -3.84 29.41
N PHE A 148 -22.17 -3.12 28.35
CA PHE A 148 -21.86 -1.71 28.17
C PHE A 148 -23.05 -0.76 28.39
N ASN A 149 -24.19 -1.25 28.88
CA ASN A 149 -25.43 -0.46 28.95
C ASN A 149 -25.33 0.83 29.81
N ALA A 150 -24.46 0.84 30.81
CA ALA A 150 -24.24 1.97 31.70
C ALA A 150 -23.30 3.04 31.12
N LEU A 151 -22.50 2.70 30.10
CA LEU A 151 -21.42 3.54 29.57
C LEU A 151 -21.92 4.60 28.57
N ARG A 152 -22.90 5.42 28.98
CA ARG A 152 -23.62 6.33 28.07
C ARG A 152 -22.76 7.48 27.52
N ASN A 153 -21.69 7.83 28.24
CA ASN A 153 -20.74 8.87 27.84
C ASN A 153 -19.52 8.32 27.09
N LEU A 154 -19.51 7.03 26.76
CA LEU A 154 -18.36 6.41 26.11
C LEU A 154 -18.18 6.94 24.71
N GLU A 155 -16.98 7.46 24.41
CA GLU A 155 -16.57 7.99 23.12
C GLU A 155 -15.64 7.03 22.38
N THR A 156 -14.85 6.24 23.11
CA THR A 156 -13.92 5.26 22.54
C THR A 156 -14.04 3.91 23.24
N LEU A 157 -14.28 2.86 22.45
CA LEU A 157 -14.29 1.48 22.91
C LEU A 157 -13.32 0.66 22.05
N GLN A 158 -12.34 0.04 22.70
CA GLN A 158 -11.39 -0.85 22.02
C GLN A 158 -11.38 -2.21 22.70
N ILE A 159 -11.61 -3.26 21.92
CA ILE A 159 -11.59 -4.67 22.33
C ILE A 159 -10.74 -5.46 21.33
N LYS A 160 -9.67 -4.83 20.82
CA LYS A 160 -8.78 -5.36 19.80
C LYS A 160 -7.97 -6.55 20.30
N ALA A 161 -7.64 -7.48 19.40
CA ALA A 161 -6.75 -8.60 19.70
C ALA A 161 -7.24 -9.46 20.88
N ASN A 162 -8.51 -9.85 20.81
CA ASN A 162 -9.10 -10.87 21.67
C ASN A 162 -9.47 -12.09 20.81
N ILE A 163 -10.38 -12.95 21.29
CA ILE A 163 -10.80 -14.17 20.58
C ILE A 163 -12.33 -14.24 20.47
N ILE A 164 -12.96 -13.07 20.37
CA ILE A 164 -14.42 -12.92 20.28
C ILE A 164 -14.91 -13.44 18.93
N SER A 165 -15.79 -14.44 18.93
CA SER A 165 -16.38 -15.01 17.71
C SER A 165 -17.73 -14.39 17.35
N ASP A 166 -18.49 -13.98 18.36
CA ASP A 166 -19.87 -13.54 18.21
C ASP A 166 -20.14 -12.29 19.04
N LEU A 167 -20.94 -11.38 18.48
CA LEU A 167 -21.41 -10.17 19.15
C LEU A 167 -22.91 -10.33 19.41
N PRO A 168 -23.37 -10.18 20.67
CA PRO A 168 -24.80 -10.17 20.94
C PRO A 168 -25.53 -9.04 20.22
N ALA A 169 -26.78 -9.31 19.85
CA ALA A 169 -27.72 -8.31 19.37
C ALA A 169 -27.79 -7.10 20.31
N LEU A 170 -27.85 -5.90 19.74
CA LEU A 170 -28.03 -4.64 20.47
C LEU A 170 -26.94 -4.34 21.53
N LEU A 171 -25.77 -4.99 21.46
CA LEU A 171 -24.68 -4.84 22.42
C LEU A 171 -24.28 -3.37 22.65
N PHE A 172 -24.33 -2.55 21.60
CA PHE A 172 -23.90 -1.16 21.62
C PHE A 172 -25.05 -0.14 21.66
N ARG A 173 -26.30 -0.58 21.85
CA ARG A 173 -27.52 0.25 21.68
C ARG A 173 -27.53 1.56 22.47
N ASN A 174 -26.91 1.58 23.65
CA ASN A 174 -26.90 2.74 24.54
C ASN A 174 -25.67 3.66 24.35
N LEU A 175 -24.71 3.28 23.51
CA LEU A 175 -23.44 3.99 23.33
C LEU A 175 -23.58 5.13 22.29
N ARG A 176 -24.51 6.05 22.54
CA ARG A 176 -24.90 7.08 21.56
C ARG A 176 -23.81 8.12 21.29
N ASN A 177 -22.85 8.28 22.21
CA ASN A 177 -21.73 9.20 22.08
C ASN A 177 -20.45 8.53 21.52
N LEU A 178 -20.51 7.22 21.19
CA LEU A 178 -19.34 6.49 20.74
C LEU A 178 -18.89 6.99 19.37
N ARG A 179 -17.65 7.47 19.29
CA ARG A 179 -17.02 8.02 18.08
C ARG A 179 -16.07 7.01 17.44
N ALA A 180 -15.41 6.16 18.24
CA ALA A 180 -14.47 5.15 17.76
C ALA A 180 -14.74 3.78 18.38
N LEU A 181 -14.90 2.77 17.52
CA LEU A 181 -15.05 1.36 17.90
C LEU A 181 -13.99 0.52 17.20
N ASP A 182 -13.14 -0.14 18.00
CA ASP A 182 -12.11 -1.06 17.51
C ASP A 182 -12.35 -2.49 18.03
N LEU A 183 -12.75 -3.36 17.13
CA LEU A 183 -12.95 -4.80 17.33
C LEU A 183 -11.98 -5.62 16.45
N SER A 184 -10.89 -5.00 15.99
CA SER A 184 -9.92 -5.62 15.10
C SER A 184 -9.19 -6.80 15.73
N LEU A 185 -8.67 -7.72 14.91
CA LEU A 185 -7.92 -8.89 15.37
C LEU A 185 -8.74 -9.77 16.35
N ASN A 186 -10.02 -9.99 16.06
CA ASN A 186 -10.87 -10.94 16.77
C ASN A 186 -11.19 -12.13 15.84
N LYS A 187 -12.23 -12.90 16.15
CA LYS A 187 -12.70 -14.05 15.35
C LYS A 187 -14.13 -13.85 14.87
N ILE A 188 -14.59 -12.60 14.75
CA ILE A 188 -15.99 -12.26 14.44
C ILE A 188 -16.32 -12.80 13.05
N GLN A 189 -17.39 -13.59 12.94
CA GLN A 189 -17.79 -14.22 11.67
C GLN A 189 -18.94 -13.52 10.97
N LYS A 190 -19.84 -12.91 11.74
CA LYS A 190 -21.07 -12.29 11.23
C LYS A 190 -21.29 -10.94 11.87
N VAL A 191 -21.79 -10.01 11.06
CA VAL A 191 -22.36 -8.74 11.49
C VAL A 191 -23.73 -8.62 10.83
N GLU A 192 -24.75 -8.41 11.64
CA GLU A 192 -26.15 -8.24 11.21
C GLU A 192 -26.56 -6.77 11.32
N GLY A 193 -27.65 -6.36 10.67
CA GLY A 193 -28.09 -4.95 10.62
C GLY A 193 -28.32 -4.27 11.98
N GLU A 194 -28.61 -5.05 13.03
CA GLU A 194 -28.80 -4.54 14.39
C GLU A 194 -27.51 -4.49 15.24
N THR A 195 -26.39 -5.06 14.75
CA THR A 195 -25.11 -5.15 15.49
C THR A 195 -24.64 -3.77 15.96
N PHE A 196 -24.72 -2.79 15.07
CA PHE A 196 -24.27 -1.41 15.31
C PHE A 196 -25.41 -0.45 15.65
N SER A 197 -26.59 -0.98 16.01
CA SER A 197 -27.72 -0.14 16.42
C SER A 197 -27.35 0.74 17.62
N GLY A 198 -27.77 2.00 17.59
CA GLY A 198 -27.51 2.99 18.65
C GLY A 198 -26.22 3.79 18.49
N LEU A 199 -25.31 3.39 17.61
CA LEU A 199 -24.01 4.04 17.34
C LEU A 199 -24.13 5.29 16.44
N ILE A 200 -25.02 6.20 16.80
CA ILE A 200 -25.42 7.33 15.96
C ILE A 200 -24.33 8.39 15.75
N ALA A 201 -23.30 8.43 16.60
CA ALA A 201 -22.18 9.37 16.53
C ALA A 201 -20.86 8.71 16.07
N LEU A 202 -20.91 7.45 15.60
CA LEU A 202 -19.72 6.69 15.25
C LEU A 202 -19.05 7.25 13.99
N GLU A 203 -17.76 7.53 14.10
CA GLU A 203 -16.92 8.09 13.03
C GLU A 203 -15.92 7.06 12.51
N VAL A 204 -15.36 6.24 13.39
CA VAL A 204 -14.34 5.24 13.04
C VAL A 204 -14.77 3.85 13.51
N LEU A 205 -14.91 2.94 12.55
CA LEU A 205 -15.22 1.52 12.80
C LEU A 205 -14.08 0.65 12.27
N LYS A 206 -13.43 -0.07 13.19
CA LYS A 206 -12.38 -1.05 12.87
C LYS A 206 -12.85 -2.45 13.21
N ILE A 207 -13.11 -3.24 12.19
CA ILE A 207 -13.54 -4.65 12.27
C ILE A 207 -12.65 -5.54 11.37
N ASN A 208 -11.46 -5.04 11.06
CA ASN A 208 -10.43 -5.69 10.26
C ASN A 208 -9.76 -6.87 10.98
N ASN A 209 -9.18 -7.78 10.19
CA ASN A 209 -8.54 -9.02 10.63
C ASN A 209 -9.47 -9.86 11.52
N ASN A 210 -10.70 -10.08 11.04
CA ASN A 210 -11.70 -10.97 11.62
C ASN A 210 -12.01 -12.11 10.61
N HIS A 211 -13.13 -12.80 10.77
CA HIS A 211 -13.59 -13.85 9.88
C HIS A 211 -14.93 -13.49 9.21
N ILE A 212 -15.19 -12.19 9.03
CA ILE A 212 -16.44 -11.71 8.43
C ILE A 212 -16.49 -12.17 6.98
N SER A 213 -17.55 -12.87 6.60
CA SER A 213 -17.73 -13.34 5.21
C SER A 213 -18.95 -12.75 4.53
N ASN A 214 -19.96 -12.35 5.30
CA ASN A 214 -21.22 -11.83 4.80
C ASN A 214 -21.50 -10.47 5.42
N ILE A 215 -21.84 -9.50 4.57
CA ILE A 215 -22.33 -8.18 4.93
C ILE A 215 -23.54 -7.90 4.05
N SER A 216 -24.70 -7.72 4.67
CA SER A 216 -25.95 -7.37 3.98
C SER A 216 -26.05 -5.86 3.76
N SER A 217 -26.95 -5.43 2.87
CA SER A 217 -27.16 -4.00 2.55
C SER A 217 -27.50 -3.15 3.78
N ASP A 218 -28.17 -3.73 4.78
CA ASP A 218 -28.59 -3.06 6.02
C ASP A 218 -27.53 -3.03 7.14
N THR A 219 -26.37 -3.69 6.95
CA THR A 219 -25.31 -3.82 7.96
C THR A 219 -24.90 -2.48 8.57
N PHE A 220 -24.85 -1.41 7.76
CA PHE A 220 -24.33 -0.10 8.15
C PHE A 220 -25.40 1.00 8.27
N HIS A 221 -26.70 0.66 8.21
CA HIS A 221 -27.78 1.66 8.22
C HIS A 221 -27.84 2.56 9.47
N HIS A 222 -27.32 2.09 10.60
CA HIS A 222 -27.39 2.80 11.88
C HIS A 222 -26.18 3.70 12.17
N VAL A 223 -25.17 3.74 11.29
CA VAL A 223 -23.89 4.44 11.50
C VAL A 223 -23.64 5.53 10.45
N ALA A 224 -24.66 6.36 10.18
CA ALA A 224 -24.61 7.40 9.14
C ALA A 224 -23.53 8.49 9.32
N HIS A 225 -22.88 8.56 10.49
CA HIS A 225 -21.78 9.48 10.78
C HIS A 225 -20.39 8.93 10.44
N LEU A 226 -20.32 7.68 9.97
CA LEU A 226 -19.06 7.00 9.75
C LEU A 226 -18.22 7.73 8.69
N THR A 227 -16.97 8.02 9.04
CA THR A 227 -15.97 8.63 8.15
C THR A 227 -14.92 7.61 7.73
N GLU A 228 -14.64 6.61 8.56
CA GLU A 228 -13.67 5.55 8.29
C GLU A 228 -14.22 4.16 8.59
N LEU A 229 -14.16 3.28 7.60
CA LEU A 229 -14.54 1.87 7.71
C LEU A 229 -13.37 0.96 7.32
N HIS A 230 -12.88 0.20 8.30
CA HIS A 230 -11.75 -0.72 8.15
C HIS A 230 -12.23 -2.17 8.23
N LEU A 231 -12.25 -2.85 7.08
CA LEU A 231 -12.73 -4.21 6.85
C LEU A 231 -11.60 -5.13 6.32
N GLU A 232 -10.35 -4.67 6.30
CA GLU A 232 -9.25 -5.42 5.69
C GLU A 232 -8.97 -6.75 6.40
N GLY A 233 -8.45 -7.74 5.67
CA GLY A 233 -8.09 -9.04 6.25
C GLY A 233 -9.28 -9.86 6.76
N ASN A 234 -10.47 -9.66 6.20
CA ASN A 234 -11.65 -10.49 6.41
C ASN A 234 -11.78 -11.53 5.26
N THR A 235 -12.95 -12.17 5.15
CA THR A 235 -13.23 -13.20 4.15
C THR A 235 -14.41 -12.85 3.24
N ILE A 236 -14.66 -11.55 3.06
CA ILE A 236 -15.80 -11.01 2.30
C ILE A 236 -15.59 -11.37 0.82
N ALA A 237 -16.56 -12.05 0.23
CA ALA A 237 -16.51 -12.50 -1.16
C ALA A 237 -17.37 -11.65 -2.11
N GLU A 238 -18.43 -11.03 -1.58
CA GLU A 238 -19.41 -10.27 -2.34
C GLU A 238 -19.78 -9.00 -1.57
N LEU A 239 -20.12 -7.94 -2.30
CA LEU A 239 -20.67 -6.69 -1.77
C LEU A 239 -22.09 -6.56 -2.31
N ALA A 240 -23.07 -6.39 -1.42
CA ALA A 240 -24.44 -6.10 -1.83
C ALA A 240 -24.54 -4.70 -2.46
N ASP A 241 -25.47 -4.54 -3.40
CA ASP A 241 -25.81 -3.23 -3.96
C ASP A 241 -26.22 -2.27 -2.83
N GLU A 242 -25.84 -1.00 -2.97
CA GLU A 242 -26.18 0.08 -2.05
C GLU A 242 -25.69 -0.12 -0.59
N ILE A 243 -24.81 -1.08 -0.31
CA ILE A 243 -24.35 -1.39 1.06
C ILE A 243 -23.69 -0.21 1.78
N PHE A 244 -23.11 0.72 1.01
CA PHE A 244 -22.49 1.93 1.56
C PHE A 244 -23.38 3.19 1.38
N SER A 245 -24.60 3.06 0.87
CA SER A 245 -25.51 4.19 0.62
C SER A 245 -25.91 4.94 1.88
N ALA A 246 -26.01 4.23 3.01
CA ALA A 246 -26.32 4.82 4.31
C ALA A 246 -25.12 5.56 4.95
N LEU A 247 -23.98 5.69 4.26
CA LEU A 247 -22.74 6.28 4.78
C LEU A 247 -22.33 7.55 4.02
N PRO A 248 -23.14 8.63 4.05
CA PRO A 248 -22.89 9.83 3.25
C PRO A 248 -21.61 10.60 3.64
N LYS A 249 -21.06 10.34 4.82
CA LYS A 249 -19.84 10.99 5.33
C LYS A 249 -18.57 10.14 5.14
N LEU A 250 -18.68 8.95 4.57
CA LEU A 250 -17.56 8.02 4.45
C LEU A 250 -16.47 8.60 3.55
N LYS A 251 -15.24 8.65 4.07
CA LYS A 251 -14.05 9.14 3.36
C LYS A 251 -13.05 8.02 3.10
N VAL A 252 -12.93 7.08 4.04
CA VAL A 252 -11.96 5.99 3.98
C VAL A 252 -12.70 4.66 4.03
N LEU A 253 -12.52 3.85 2.98
CA LEU A 253 -12.99 2.47 2.92
C LEU A 253 -11.80 1.56 2.64
N ASN A 254 -11.50 0.68 3.60
CA ASN A 254 -10.45 -0.30 3.46
C ASN A 254 -11.03 -1.72 3.38
N LEU A 255 -10.94 -2.33 2.21
CA LEU A 255 -11.38 -3.68 1.88
C LEU A 255 -10.21 -4.60 1.48
N ARG A 256 -8.97 -4.18 1.77
CA ARG A 256 -7.75 -4.92 1.43
C ARG A 256 -7.77 -6.35 1.97
N GLY A 257 -7.23 -7.30 1.21
CA GLY A 257 -7.01 -8.67 1.69
C GLY A 257 -8.29 -9.44 1.98
N ASN A 258 -9.37 -9.16 1.25
CA ASN A 258 -10.62 -9.93 1.26
C ASN A 258 -10.62 -10.96 0.12
N ARG A 259 -11.79 -11.48 -0.25
CA ARG A 259 -11.98 -12.51 -1.27
C ARG A 259 -12.84 -12.03 -2.44
N LEU A 260 -12.94 -10.72 -2.63
CA LEU A 260 -13.77 -10.11 -3.67
C LEU A 260 -13.31 -10.55 -5.06
N VAL A 261 -14.24 -11.00 -5.90
CA VAL A 261 -13.98 -11.39 -7.30
C VAL A 261 -14.48 -10.32 -8.29
N THR A 262 -15.60 -9.70 -7.96
CA THR A 262 -16.21 -8.57 -8.68
C THR A 262 -17.13 -7.82 -7.72
N PHE A 263 -17.65 -6.67 -8.15
CA PHE A 263 -18.72 -5.92 -7.48
C PHE A 263 -19.49 -5.13 -8.55
N SER A 264 -20.74 -4.74 -8.26
CA SER A 264 -21.59 -3.99 -9.19
C SER A 264 -21.33 -2.47 -9.13
N ASP A 265 -21.80 -1.73 -10.12
CA ASP A 265 -21.74 -0.26 -10.14
C ASP A 265 -22.60 0.37 -9.02
N ASP A 266 -23.62 -0.34 -8.51
CA ASP A 266 -24.58 0.15 -7.52
C ASP A 266 -24.07 0.02 -6.06
N VAL A 267 -22.90 -0.58 -5.82
CA VAL A 267 -22.31 -0.74 -4.46
C VAL A 267 -22.08 0.61 -3.76
N PHE A 268 -21.65 1.63 -4.51
CA PHE A 268 -21.26 2.94 -3.97
C PHE A 268 -22.36 3.99 -3.96
N ALA A 269 -23.63 3.55 -4.01
CA ALA A 269 -24.81 4.37 -4.23
C ALA A 269 -24.80 5.09 -5.59
N ARG A 270 -25.98 5.52 -6.03
CA ARG A 270 -26.17 6.24 -7.30
C ARG A 270 -25.82 7.72 -7.22
N GLU A 271 -25.64 8.22 -6.00
CA GLU A 271 -25.29 9.61 -5.71
C GLU A 271 -23.79 9.76 -5.51
N ALA A 272 -23.28 10.99 -5.65
CA ALA A 272 -21.85 11.27 -5.52
C ALA A 272 -21.36 10.92 -4.11
N SER A 273 -20.37 10.04 -4.03
CA SER A 273 -19.77 9.64 -2.77
C SER A 273 -18.73 10.66 -2.30
N ASN A 274 -18.63 10.85 -0.98
CA ASN A 274 -17.57 11.64 -0.35
C ASN A 274 -16.28 10.83 -0.10
N LEU A 275 -16.21 9.62 -0.67
CA LEU A 275 -15.08 8.72 -0.52
C LEU A 275 -13.83 9.33 -1.16
N THR A 276 -12.78 9.49 -0.37
CA THR A 276 -11.48 10.00 -0.83
C THR A 276 -10.46 8.87 -0.97
N HIS A 277 -10.59 7.81 -0.18
CA HIS A 277 -9.65 6.69 -0.13
C HIS A 277 -10.36 5.34 -0.25
N LEU A 278 -10.04 4.58 -1.30
CA LEU A 278 -10.53 3.23 -1.55
C LEU A 278 -9.37 2.24 -1.69
N ASP A 279 -9.26 1.33 -0.73
CA ASP A 279 -8.25 0.26 -0.75
C ASP A 279 -8.89 -1.11 -1.00
N LEU A 280 -8.63 -1.67 -2.17
CA LEU A 280 -9.08 -2.98 -2.64
C LEU A 280 -7.91 -3.95 -2.89
N ARG A 281 -6.71 -3.63 -2.37
CA ARG A 281 -5.49 -4.43 -2.62
C ARG A 281 -5.63 -5.87 -2.14
N GLY A 282 -4.94 -6.81 -2.79
CA GLY A 282 -4.86 -8.19 -2.30
C GLY A 282 -6.21 -8.92 -2.27
N ASN A 283 -7.13 -8.55 -3.16
CA ASN A 283 -8.38 -9.29 -3.40
C ASN A 283 -8.18 -10.27 -4.56
N ARG A 284 -9.28 -10.77 -5.14
CA ARG A 284 -9.28 -11.67 -6.29
C ARG A 284 -10.01 -11.06 -7.48
N LEU A 285 -10.01 -9.72 -7.58
CA LEU A 285 -10.78 -8.99 -8.57
C LEU A 285 -10.29 -9.37 -9.97
N THR A 286 -11.19 -9.88 -10.81
CA THR A 286 -10.91 -10.16 -12.23
C THR A 286 -11.36 -9.01 -13.12
N GLN A 287 -12.33 -8.22 -12.65
CA GLN A 287 -12.86 -7.01 -13.26
C GLN A 287 -13.15 -5.96 -12.18
N VAL A 288 -13.25 -4.71 -12.60
CA VAL A 288 -13.66 -3.58 -11.76
C VAL A 288 -14.79 -2.85 -12.47
N SER A 289 -15.83 -2.54 -11.72
CA SER A 289 -16.99 -1.75 -12.15
C SER A 289 -16.65 -0.28 -12.33
N SER A 290 -17.54 0.50 -12.94
CA SER A 290 -17.30 1.94 -13.12
C SER A 290 -17.25 2.65 -11.76
N LEU A 291 -16.29 3.56 -11.56
CA LEU A 291 -16.13 4.33 -10.32
C LEU A 291 -16.62 5.77 -10.47
N SER A 292 -17.43 6.05 -11.49
CA SER A 292 -17.82 7.40 -11.88
C SER A 292 -18.62 8.20 -10.84
N THR A 293 -19.20 7.52 -9.85
CA THR A 293 -19.91 8.12 -8.70
C THR A 293 -18.96 8.61 -7.61
N LEU A 294 -17.69 8.16 -7.61
CA LEU A 294 -16.68 8.50 -6.61
C LEU A 294 -15.93 9.80 -6.97
N THR A 295 -16.65 10.90 -7.19
CA THR A 295 -16.07 12.16 -7.71
C THR A 295 -15.04 12.82 -6.78
N SER A 296 -15.06 12.48 -5.49
CA SER A 296 -14.12 12.98 -4.47
C SER A 296 -12.89 12.08 -4.28
N LEU A 297 -12.77 10.97 -5.03
CA LEU A 297 -11.72 9.98 -4.83
C LEU A 297 -10.35 10.56 -5.18
N THR A 298 -9.42 10.50 -4.22
CA THR A 298 -8.03 10.94 -4.36
C THR A 298 -7.08 9.74 -4.46
N ASP A 299 -7.40 8.65 -3.75
CA ASP A 299 -6.53 7.49 -3.60
C ASP A 299 -7.27 6.19 -3.95
N LEU A 300 -6.80 5.52 -4.99
CA LEU A 300 -7.33 4.22 -5.42
C LEU A 300 -6.22 3.18 -5.46
N PHE A 301 -6.38 2.13 -4.64
CA PHE A 301 -5.45 1.02 -4.59
C PHE A 301 -6.12 -0.29 -5.00
N LEU A 302 -5.70 -0.84 -6.15
CA LEU A 302 -6.18 -2.07 -6.77
C LEU A 302 -5.06 -3.10 -6.95
N SER A 303 -3.88 -2.90 -6.35
CA SER A 303 -2.74 -3.79 -6.53
C SER A 303 -2.92 -5.18 -5.95
N SER A 304 -2.15 -6.14 -6.47
CA SER A 304 -2.20 -7.55 -6.08
C SER A 304 -3.61 -8.16 -6.26
N ASN A 305 -4.21 -7.91 -7.42
CA ASN A 305 -5.49 -8.49 -7.86
C ASN A 305 -5.26 -9.37 -9.12
N GLN A 306 -6.32 -9.72 -9.85
CA GLN A 306 -6.28 -10.59 -11.02
C GLN A 306 -6.81 -9.89 -12.29
N LEU A 307 -6.78 -8.55 -12.32
CA LEU A 307 -7.37 -7.76 -13.39
C LEU A 307 -6.67 -8.02 -14.72
N SER A 308 -7.43 -8.40 -15.75
CA SER A 308 -6.92 -8.61 -17.11
C SER A 308 -7.14 -7.41 -18.04
N GLY A 309 -8.06 -6.53 -17.67
CA GLY A 309 -8.39 -5.29 -18.39
C GLY A 309 -9.15 -4.32 -17.50
N LEU A 310 -9.39 -3.12 -18.00
CA LEU A 310 -10.13 -2.05 -17.32
C LEU A 310 -11.24 -1.54 -18.24
N PRO A 311 -12.42 -1.16 -17.70
CA PRO A 311 -13.44 -0.42 -18.45
C PRO A 311 -12.87 0.92 -18.94
N GLU A 312 -13.33 1.38 -20.11
CA GLU A 312 -12.89 2.68 -20.66
C GLU A 312 -13.33 3.87 -19.79
N ASP A 313 -14.43 3.72 -19.06
CA ASP A 313 -15.10 4.76 -18.28
C ASP A 313 -14.88 4.65 -16.77
N ILE A 314 -13.99 3.76 -16.31
CA ILE A 314 -13.73 3.53 -14.87
C ILE A 314 -13.43 4.82 -14.09
N PHE A 315 -12.72 5.79 -14.71
CA PHE A 315 -12.37 7.07 -14.10
C PHE A 315 -13.19 8.26 -14.60
N ARG A 316 -14.30 8.01 -15.31
CA ARG A 316 -15.17 9.08 -15.80
C ARG A 316 -15.66 9.92 -14.62
N ASN A 317 -15.45 11.24 -14.65
CA ASN A 317 -15.78 12.19 -13.57
C ASN A 317 -14.95 12.07 -12.27
N VAL A 318 -13.95 11.18 -12.20
CA VAL A 318 -13.09 10.99 -11.02
C VAL A 318 -11.86 11.92 -11.08
N THR A 319 -12.09 13.21 -11.32
CA THR A 319 -11.03 14.19 -11.64
C THR A 319 -10.18 14.62 -10.44
N SER A 320 -10.59 14.25 -9.23
CA SER A 320 -9.85 14.51 -7.98
C SER A 320 -8.67 13.55 -7.74
N LEU A 321 -8.53 12.51 -8.56
CA LEU A 321 -7.59 11.41 -8.36
C LEU A 321 -6.14 11.90 -8.34
N GLU A 322 -5.40 11.49 -7.30
CA GLU A 322 -3.99 11.82 -7.11
C GLU A 322 -3.11 10.56 -7.20
N ASN A 323 -3.56 9.44 -6.65
CA ASN A 323 -2.76 8.21 -6.56
C ASN A 323 -3.55 7.01 -7.10
N VAL A 324 -2.97 6.32 -8.08
CA VAL A 324 -3.53 5.12 -8.71
C VAL A 324 -2.52 3.99 -8.67
N ASP A 325 -2.88 2.92 -7.97
CA ASP A 325 -2.08 1.69 -7.92
C ASP A 325 -2.82 0.51 -8.54
N LEU A 326 -2.38 0.13 -9.74
CA LEU A 326 -2.84 -1.02 -10.53
C LEU A 326 -1.76 -2.10 -10.64
N SER A 327 -0.70 -2.02 -9.84
CA SER A 327 0.43 -2.95 -9.89
C SER A 327 0.06 -4.37 -9.49
N GLU A 328 0.91 -5.35 -9.84
CA GLU A 328 0.68 -6.75 -9.47
C GLU A 328 -0.68 -7.29 -9.93
N ASN A 329 -1.01 -7.05 -11.20
CA ASN A 329 -2.22 -7.53 -11.87
C ASN A 329 -1.85 -8.29 -13.16
N ASN A 330 -2.83 -8.62 -14.00
CA ASN A 330 -2.64 -9.33 -15.27
C ASN A 330 -2.93 -8.44 -16.50
N LEU A 331 -2.82 -7.10 -16.38
CA LEU A 331 -3.18 -6.16 -17.43
C LEU A 331 -2.27 -6.33 -18.66
N ALA A 332 -2.85 -6.65 -19.81
CA ALA A 332 -2.10 -6.82 -21.08
C ALA A 332 -2.04 -5.53 -21.92
N SER A 333 -3.03 -4.66 -21.74
CA SER A 333 -3.16 -3.35 -22.38
C SER A 333 -4.00 -2.42 -21.50
N LEU A 334 -3.95 -1.13 -21.79
CA LEU A 334 -4.78 -0.10 -21.16
C LEU A 334 -5.66 0.58 -22.24
N PRO A 335 -6.88 1.04 -21.89
CA PRO A 335 -7.64 1.92 -22.78
C PRO A 335 -6.86 3.20 -23.09
N GLU A 336 -6.94 3.70 -24.33
CA GLU A 336 -6.12 4.82 -24.83
C GLU A 336 -6.30 6.10 -23.99
N LYS A 337 -7.51 6.36 -23.51
CA LYS A 337 -7.89 7.58 -22.80
C LYS A 337 -8.14 7.37 -21.30
N ILE A 338 -7.62 6.27 -20.74
CA ILE A 338 -7.92 5.89 -19.36
C ILE A 338 -7.54 6.99 -18.34
N PHE A 339 -6.46 7.73 -18.58
CA PHE A 339 -6.01 8.81 -17.69
C PHE A 339 -6.36 10.22 -18.22
N ALA A 340 -7.18 10.33 -19.27
CA ALA A 340 -7.57 11.65 -19.79
C ALA A 340 -8.29 12.48 -18.72
N GLU A 341 -8.04 13.80 -18.72
CA GLU A 341 -8.60 14.77 -17.76
C GLU A 341 -8.15 14.63 -16.29
N LEU A 342 -7.42 13.57 -15.93
CA LEU A 342 -6.92 13.32 -14.57
C LEU A 342 -5.67 14.14 -14.23
N LYS A 343 -5.81 15.48 -14.26
CA LYS A 343 -4.70 16.45 -14.15
C LYS A 343 -4.03 16.51 -12.78
N ARG A 344 -4.66 15.95 -11.76
CA ARG A 344 -4.16 15.94 -10.37
C ARG A 344 -3.32 14.71 -10.04
N VAL A 345 -3.24 13.74 -10.94
CA VAL A 345 -2.53 12.48 -10.70
C VAL A 345 -1.04 12.73 -10.53
N LYS A 346 -0.52 12.30 -9.38
CA LYS A 346 0.89 12.34 -9.00
C LYS A 346 1.53 10.96 -9.08
N MET A 347 0.77 9.89 -8.88
CA MET A 347 1.33 8.53 -8.86
C MET A 347 0.50 7.58 -9.71
N ILE A 348 1.18 6.92 -10.66
CA ILE A 348 0.63 5.82 -11.45
C ILE A 348 1.55 4.61 -11.30
N HIS A 349 1.06 3.58 -10.62
CA HIS A 349 1.79 2.33 -10.47
C HIS A 349 1.15 1.24 -11.33
N LEU A 350 1.89 0.77 -12.32
CA LEU A 350 1.49 -0.27 -13.29
C LEU A 350 2.50 -1.43 -13.32
N HIS A 351 3.47 -1.45 -12.40
CA HIS A 351 4.52 -2.45 -12.37
C HIS A 351 4.00 -3.86 -12.10
N LYS A 352 4.74 -4.89 -12.50
CA LYS A 352 4.33 -6.31 -12.36
C LYS A 352 2.97 -6.60 -13.00
N ASN A 353 2.81 -6.16 -14.24
CA ASN A 353 1.66 -6.49 -15.09
C ASN A 353 2.15 -7.22 -16.36
N ARG A 354 1.32 -7.29 -17.41
CA ARG A 354 1.65 -7.93 -18.69
C ARG A 354 1.59 -6.94 -19.86
N LEU A 355 1.78 -5.65 -19.59
CA LEU A 355 1.62 -4.59 -20.59
C LEU A 355 2.65 -4.79 -21.71
N SER A 356 2.16 -4.92 -22.93
CA SER A 356 3.00 -5.17 -24.12
C SER A 356 3.17 -3.95 -25.02
N ARG A 357 2.27 -2.98 -24.91
CA ARG A 357 2.27 -1.71 -25.63
C ARG A 357 1.61 -0.62 -24.78
N LEU A 358 1.99 0.63 -25.04
CA LEU A 358 1.36 1.83 -24.50
C LEU A 358 1.04 2.76 -25.68
N GLU A 359 0.00 3.58 -25.53
CA GLU A 359 -0.37 4.60 -26.51
C GLU A 359 0.45 5.88 -26.30
N SER A 360 0.81 6.59 -27.37
CA SER A 360 1.74 7.73 -27.29
C SER A 360 1.21 8.92 -26.48
N ARG A 361 -0.11 9.04 -26.32
CA ARG A 361 -0.80 10.12 -25.60
C ARG A 361 -1.38 9.67 -24.26
N LEU A 362 -1.04 8.48 -23.78
CA LEU A 362 -1.62 7.88 -22.58
C LEU A 362 -1.50 8.77 -21.33
N PHE A 363 -0.40 9.53 -21.22
CA PHE A 363 -0.12 10.41 -20.08
C PHE A 363 -0.12 11.91 -20.44
N GLN A 364 -0.80 12.30 -21.51
CA GLN A 364 -0.74 13.66 -22.06
C GLN A 364 -1.20 14.75 -21.05
N ASP A 365 -2.13 14.42 -20.15
CA ASP A 365 -2.69 15.37 -19.16
C ASP A 365 -1.98 15.33 -17.79
N GLN A 366 -1.01 14.43 -17.60
CA GLN A 366 -0.32 14.20 -16.32
C GLN A 366 0.97 15.02 -16.19
N GLU A 367 0.88 16.34 -16.38
CA GLU A 367 2.04 17.26 -16.37
C GLU A 367 2.82 17.23 -15.03
N PHE A 368 2.10 17.04 -13.91
CA PHE A 368 2.65 17.04 -12.54
C PHE A 368 2.82 15.64 -11.95
N ILE A 369 2.94 14.61 -12.78
CA ILE A 369 3.24 13.26 -12.29
C ILE A 369 4.53 13.28 -11.48
N GLN A 370 4.63 12.46 -10.44
CA GLN A 370 5.80 12.34 -9.57
C GLN A 370 6.39 10.94 -9.63
N GLN A 371 5.52 9.92 -9.74
CA GLN A 371 5.92 8.53 -9.82
C GLN A 371 5.18 7.82 -10.96
N LEU A 372 5.94 7.22 -11.87
CA LEU A 372 5.43 6.35 -12.91
C LEU A 372 6.18 5.02 -12.87
N TYR A 373 5.51 3.96 -12.45
CA TYR A 373 6.12 2.63 -12.36
C TYR A 373 5.58 1.71 -13.44
N LEU A 374 6.42 1.39 -14.41
CA LEU A 374 6.14 0.49 -15.54
C LEU A 374 7.06 -0.76 -15.52
N SER A 375 7.83 -0.95 -14.46
CA SER A 375 8.78 -2.06 -14.35
C SER A 375 8.07 -3.42 -14.36
N ASP A 376 8.81 -4.46 -14.73
CA ASP A 376 8.34 -5.85 -14.69
C ASP A 376 7.04 -6.04 -15.52
N ASN A 377 7.06 -5.54 -16.76
CA ASN A 377 6.00 -5.70 -17.76
C ASN A 377 6.55 -6.43 -19.01
N GLN A 378 5.83 -6.37 -20.13
CA GLN A 378 6.21 -7.00 -21.40
C GLN A 378 6.53 -5.97 -22.49
N LEU A 379 6.95 -4.76 -22.09
CA LEU A 379 7.23 -3.66 -23.01
C LEU A 379 8.53 -3.93 -23.78
N LYS A 380 8.45 -3.89 -25.11
CA LYS A 380 9.63 -4.03 -25.98
C LYS A 380 10.22 -2.69 -26.38
N ASN A 381 9.40 -1.64 -26.41
CA ASN A 381 9.77 -0.26 -26.70
C ASN A 381 8.75 0.67 -26.03
N LEU A 382 9.02 1.99 -26.07
CA LEU A 382 8.05 3.02 -25.72
C LEU A 382 7.73 3.84 -26.98
N PRO A 383 6.46 4.24 -27.19
CA PRO A 383 6.09 5.14 -28.27
C PRO A 383 6.73 6.52 -28.10
N LEU A 384 7.00 7.19 -29.22
CA LEU A 384 7.53 8.54 -29.25
C LEU A 384 6.57 9.52 -28.58
N GLY A 385 7.10 10.44 -27.78
CA GLY A 385 6.31 11.49 -27.13
C GLY A 385 5.67 11.10 -25.80
N LEU A 386 5.75 9.83 -25.39
CA LEU A 386 5.07 9.34 -24.19
C LEU A 386 5.48 10.08 -22.91
N LEU A 387 6.76 10.42 -22.79
CA LEU A 387 7.39 11.00 -21.60
C LEU A 387 7.63 12.51 -21.73
N ASP A 388 7.29 13.11 -22.87
CA ASP A 388 7.70 14.49 -23.23
C ASP A 388 6.93 15.56 -22.46
N HIS A 389 5.79 15.20 -21.86
CA HIS A 389 4.85 16.12 -21.23
C HIS A 389 5.12 16.36 -19.75
N PHE A 390 6.12 15.71 -19.16
CA PHE A 390 6.32 15.70 -17.73
C PHE A 390 7.23 16.86 -17.25
N ALA A 391 6.86 17.58 -16.19
CA ALA A 391 7.65 18.69 -15.64
C ALA A 391 8.50 18.27 -14.40
N LEU A 392 9.85 18.44 -14.45
CA LEU A 392 10.84 18.24 -13.34
C LEU A 392 11.29 16.76 -13.09
N PRO A 393 12.11 16.37 -12.08
CA PRO A 393 12.63 15.00 -12.01
C PRO A 393 11.56 14.02 -11.50
N HIS A 394 11.11 13.16 -12.41
CA HIS A 394 10.13 12.09 -12.21
C HIS A 394 10.81 10.84 -11.68
N MET A 395 10.22 10.13 -10.70
CA MET A 395 10.66 8.78 -10.36
C MET A 395 10.05 7.78 -11.33
N LEU A 396 10.85 7.31 -12.28
CA LEU A 396 10.44 6.41 -13.35
C LEU A 396 11.07 5.03 -13.15
N ARG A 397 10.25 3.98 -13.07
CA ARG A 397 10.71 2.59 -13.04
C ARG A 397 10.39 1.88 -14.34
N LEU A 398 11.43 1.44 -15.05
CA LEU A 398 11.32 0.79 -16.36
C LEU A 398 12.06 -0.55 -16.46
N HIS A 399 12.83 -0.94 -15.43
CA HIS A 399 13.56 -2.21 -15.42
C HIS A 399 12.63 -3.43 -15.51
N GLY A 400 13.18 -4.61 -15.81
CA GLY A 400 12.38 -5.85 -15.86
C GLY A 400 11.44 -5.97 -17.07
N ASN A 401 11.61 -5.13 -18.10
CA ASN A 401 10.91 -5.23 -19.37
C ASN A 401 11.82 -5.86 -20.45
N PRO A 402 11.27 -6.62 -21.42
CA PRO A 402 12.03 -7.26 -22.49
C PRO A 402 12.40 -6.27 -23.60
N TRP A 403 13.24 -5.28 -23.30
CA TRP A 403 13.59 -4.19 -24.22
C TRP A 403 14.23 -4.72 -25.52
N ARG A 404 13.72 -4.25 -26.66
CA ARG A 404 14.23 -4.51 -28.01
C ARG A 404 15.15 -3.35 -28.43
N CYS A 405 16.43 -3.50 -28.20
CA CYS A 405 17.48 -2.50 -28.43
C CYS A 405 17.94 -2.48 -29.89
N ASP A 406 17.02 -2.19 -30.81
CA ASP A 406 17.32 -1.93 -32.21
C ASP A 406 17.21 -0.44 -32.54
N CYS A 407 17.17 -0.09 -33.83
CA CYS A 407 17.11 1.31 -34.27
C CYS A 407 15.86 2.07 -33.80
N HIS A 408 14.82 1.42 -33.27
CA HIS A 408 13.64 2.10 -32.72
C HIS A 408 13.79 2.46 -31.23
N MET A 409 14.86 2.00 -30.58
CA MET A 409 15.11 2.23 -29.14
C MET A 409 15.65 3.64 -28.84
N TRP A 410 16.01 4.42 -29.86
CA TRP A 410 16.66 5.73 -29.72
C TRP A 410 15.95 6.68 -28.75
N TYR A 411 14.61 6.70 -28.76
CA TYR A 411 13.82 7.59 -27.89
C TYR A 411 14.03 7.29 -26.42
N LEU A 412 13.82 6.03 -26.01
CA LEU A 412 13.98 5.63 -24.62
C LEU A 412 15.46 5.67 -24.21
N HIS A 413 16.35 5.26 -25.10
CA HIS A 413 17.80 5.33 -24.88
C HIS A 413 18.27 6.76 -24.56
N ASP A 414 17.96 7.71 -25.43
CA ASP A 414 18.37 9.11 -25.27
C ASP A 414 17.70 9.73 -24.04
N PHE A 415 16.44 9.38 -23.75
CA PHE A 415 15.75 9.80 -22.54
C PHE A 415 16.49 9.33 -21.27
N VAL A 416 16.87 8.05 -21.18
CA VAL A 416 17.54 7.48 -20.00
C VAL A 416 18.92 8.11 -19.79
N LEU A 417 19.69 8.33 -20.86
CA LEU A 417 21.00 8.99 -20.75
C LEU A 417 20.90 10.44 -20.28
N ASN A 418 19.90 11.18 -20.80
CA ASN A 418 19.72 12.59 -20.44
C ASN A 418 19.05 12.79 -19.06
N ASN A 419 18.25 11.83 -18.60
CA ASN A 419 17.43 11.95 -17.37
C ASN A 419 17.79 10.90 -16.31
N ASN A 420 19.07 10.54 -16.22
CA ASN A 420 19.55 9.45 -15.36
C ASN A 420 19.17 9.58 -13.87
N GLN A 421 18.96 10.80 -13.34
CA GLN A 421 18.55 10.99 -11.95
C GLN A 421 17.07 10.69 -11.68
N GLY A 422 16.21 10.71 -12.70
CA GLY A 422 14.79 10.37 -12.57
C GLY A 422 14.49 8.88 -12.78
N VAL A 423 15.35 8.18 -13.51
CA VAL A 423 15.17 6.75 -13.79
C VAL A 423 15.76 5.93 -12.65
N GLU A 424 14.93 5.13 -11.98
CA GLU A 424 15.38 4.23 -10.92
C GLU A 424 15.97 2.93 -11.49
N ALA A 425 17.14 2.55 -10.98
CA ALA A 425 17.89 1.37 -11.39
C ALA A 425 18.08 1.25 -12.93
N PRO A 426 18.67 2.27 -13.59
CA PRO A 426 18.90 2.28 -15.04
C PRO A 426 19.87 1.18 -15.48
N ASP A 427 20.76 0.75 -14.58
CA ASP A 427 21.66 -0.40 -14.74
C ASP A 427 20.90 -1.74 -14.90
N ARG A 428 19.65 -1.80 -14.42
CA ARG A 428 18.77 -2.98 -14.52
C ARG A 428 17.84 -2.94 -15.74
N MET A 429 17.91 -1.90 -16.57
CA MET A 429 17.21 -1.86 -17.85
C MET A 429 18.02 -2.61 -18.90
N LEU A 430 17.83 -3.93 -18.96
CA LEU A 430 18.59 -4.82 -19.83
C LEU A 430 17.89 -5.04 -21.17
N CYS A 431 18.67 -5.12 -22.25
CA CYS A 431 18.18 -5.54 -23.56
C CYS A 431 17.87 -7.03 -23.57
N GLU A 432 16.70 -7.42 -24.10
CA GLU A 432 16.36 -8.82 -24.37
C GLU A 432 16.71 -9.21 -25.81
N SER A 433 16.62 -8.25 -26.74
CA SER A 433 16.97 -8.43 -28.15
C SER A 433 17.61 -7.15 -28.70
N PRO A 434 18.38 -7.20 -29.80
CA PRO A 434 18.87 -8.41 -30.49
C PRO A 434 19.92 -9.20 -29.69
N ASP A 435 20.22 -10.43 -30.09
CA ASP A 435 21.09 -11.36 -29.32
C ASP A 435 22.47 -10.79 -28.98
N PHE A 436 23.06 -9.99 -29.86
CA PHE A 436 24.38 -9.39 -29.65
C PHE A 436 24.39 -8.27 -28.60
N LEU A 437 23.22 -7.72 -28.24
CA LEU A 437 23.05 -6.74 -27.16
C LEU A 437 22.37 -7.35 -25.92
N ARG A 438 22.02 -8.63 -25.97
CA ARG A 438 21.24 -9.29 -24.90
C ARG A 438 21.95 -9.19 -23.56
N ARG A 439 21.19 -8.86 -22.51
CA ARG A 439 21.63 -8.61 -21.12
C ARG A 439 22.58 -7.42 -20.94
N ARG A 440 22.89 -6.63 -21.97
CA ARG A 440 23.59 -5.36 -21.77
C ARG A 440 22.62 -4.31 -21.21
N PRO A 441 23.03 -3.51 -20.22
CA PRO A 441 22.26 -2.35 -19.77
C PRO A 441 22.08 -1.33 -20.89
N LEU A 442 20.88 -0.78 -21.05
CA LEU A 442 20.55 0.18 -22.09
C LEU A 442 21.47 1.41 -22.06
N ALA A 443 21.78 1.91 -20.86
CA ALA A 443 22.67 3.07 -20.66
C ALA A 443 24.14 2.81 -21.03
N SER A 444 24.52 1.55 -21.30
CA SER A 444 25.89 1.16 -21.69
C SER A 444 26.08 0.98 -23.20
N ILE A 445 25.03 1.18 -23.98
CA ILE A 445 25.01 0.90 -25.43
C ILE A 445 25.25 2.22 -26.17
N GLY A 446 26.12 2.19 -27.19
CA GLY A 446 26.29 3.33 -28.10
C GLY A 446 25.08 3.50 -29.00
N ARG A 447 24.71 4.74 -29.33
CA ARG A 447 23.59 5.01 -30.26
C ARG A 447 23.81 4.37 -31.64
N ASP A 448 25.05 4.25 -32.06
CA ASP A 448 25.50 3.58 -33.29
C ASP A 448 25.36 2.05 -33.25
N GLU A 449 25.26 1.45 -32.07
CA GLU A 449 25.00 0.01 -31.89
C GLU A 449 23.51 -0.35 -32.04
N LEU A 450 22.60 0.64 -31.96
CA LEU A 450 21.15 0.47 -32.09
C LEU A 450 20.74 0.31 -33.57
N LEU A 451 20.95 -0.89 -34.12
CA LEU A 451 20.75 -1.19 -35.53
C LEU A 451 19.49 -2.03 -35.77
N CYS A 452 18.74 -1.72 -36.83
CA CYS A 452 17.67 -2.60 -37.33
C CYS A 452 18.20 -3.48 -38.46
N ARG A 453 17.83 -4.76 -38.46
CA ARG A 453 17.91 -5.59 -39.67
C ARG A 453 16.79 -5.18 -40.62
N LEU A 454 17.14 -4.90 -41.87
CA LEU A 454 16.16 -4.75 -42.94
C LEU A 454 15.39 -6.08 -43.09
N PRO A 455 14.07 -6.06 -43.34
CA PRO A 455 13.29 -7.28 -43.57
C PRO A 455 13.88 -8.10 -44.73
N GLU A 456 13.87 -9.43 -44.63
CA GLU A 456 14.42 -10.31 -45.68
C GLU A 456 13.79 -10.09 -47.08
N GLU A 457 12.57 -9.57 -47.14
CA GLU A 457 11.88 -9.20 -48.39
C GLU A 457 12.46 -7.95 -49.08
N GLU A 458 13.11 -7.05 -48.32
CA GLU A 458 13.88 -5.91 -48.84
C GLU A 458 15.40 -6.23 -48.96
N MET A 459 15.85 -7.37 -48.43
CA MET A 459 17.24 -7.87 -48.56
C MET A 459 17.48 -8.70 -49.83
N THR A 460 16.70 -8.51 -50.90
CA THR A 460 16.82 -9.31 -52.12
C THR A 460 18.08 -9.03 -52.97
N ASP A 461 18.96 -8.09 -52.60
CA ASP A 461 20.03 -7.64 -53.51
C ASP A 461 21.48 -7.66 -52.95
N LEU A 462 21.76 -8.34 -51.83
CA LEU A 462 23.12 -8.45 -51.26
C LEU A 462 23.58 -9.89 -50.97
N SER A 463 23.01 -10.88 -51.65
CA SER A 463 23.38 -12.31 -51.51
C SER A 463 24.75 -12.69 -52.12
N GLY A 464 25.53 -11.74 -52.63
CA GLY A 464 26.70 -12.00 -53.47
C GLY A 464 28.06 -11.51 -52.98
N CYS A 465 28.22 -11.10 -51.72
CA CYS A 465 29.52 -10.63 -51.21
C CYS A 465 30.41 -11.79 -50.74
N THR A 466 31.50 -12.05 -51.44
CA THR A 466 32.53 -13.02 -51.05
C THR A 466 33.80 -12.32 -50.58
N LEU A 467 34.36 -12.81 -49.47
CA LEU A 467 35.62 -12.34 -48.91
C LEU A 467 36.72 -13.34 -49.24
N ARG A 468 37.77 -12.91 -49.94
CA ARG A 468 38.98 -13.72 -50.16
C ARG A 468 40.22 -12.97 -49.69
N LYS A 469 41.01 -13.63 -48.84
CA LYS A 469 42.29 -13.12 -48.35
C LYS A 469 43.44 -13.79 -49.13
N SER A 470 44.34 -12.99 -49.69
CA SER A 470 45.67 -13.40 -50.15
C SER A 470 46.73 -12.75 -49.25
N SER A 471 48.00 -13.17 -49.33
CA SER A 471 49.09 -12.78 -48.42
C SER A 471 49.13 -11.29 -48.08
N ASP A 472 48.89 -10.43 -49.08
CA ASP A 472 49.02 -8.97 -48.95
C ASP A 472 47.76 -8.20 -49.41
N SER A 473 46.63 -8.88 -49.62
CA SER A 473 45.39 -8.22 -50.07
C SER A 473 44.12 -8.91 -49.57
N LEU A 474 43.14 -8.09 -49.15
CA LEU A 474 41.79 -8.51 -48.84
C LEU A 474 40.87 -8.09 -49.99
N VAL A 475 40.27 -9.05 -50.68
CA VAL A 475 39.39 -8.78 -51.82
C VAL A 475 37.95 -9.08 -51.43
N ILE A 476 37.14 -8.02 -51.42
CA ILE A 476 35.68 -8.09 -51.23
C ILE A 476 35.04 -8.04 -52.62
N LYS A 477 34.39 -9.11 -53.04
CA LYS A 477 33.63 -9.16 -54.31
C LYS A 477 32.15 -9.24 -54.02
N CYS A 478 31.42 -8.16 -54.31
CA CYS A 478 29.98 -8.11 -54.18
C CYS A 478 29.33 -8.10 -55.56
N LYS A 479 28.31 -8.93 -55.76
CA LYS A 479 27.43 -8.91 -56.94
C LYS A 479 26.17 -8.12 -56.60
N VAL A 480 25.78 -7.20 -57.47
CA VAL A 480 24.56 -6.38 -57.35
C VAL A 480 23.71 -6.66 -58.58
N GLU A 481 22.43 -7.03 -58.41
CA GLU A 481 21.57 -7.46 -59.53
C GLU A 481 20.66 -6.34 -60.06
N LYS A 482 20.39 -5.27 -59.29
CA LYS A 482 19.73 -4.05 -59.79
C LYS A 482 20.48 -2.75 -59.43
N CYS A 483 20.76 -1.93 -60.45
CA CYS A 483 21.29 -0.57 -60.29
C CYS A 483 20.14 0.45 -60.31
N SER A 484 19.58 0.80 -59.16
CA SER A 484 18.57 1.87 -59.05
C SER A 484 19.13 3.04 -58.24
N SER A 485 19.60 4.10 -58.91
CA SER A 485 20.17 5.34 -58.33
C SER A 485 21.54 5.15 -57.62
N PRO A 486 22.30 6.22 -57.29
CA PRO A 486 23.75 6.10 -57.03
C PRO A 486 24.05 5.21 -55.83
N LEU A 487 24.53 3.99 -56.12
CA LEU A 487 24.91 3.01 -55.10
C LEU A 487 26.14 3.52 -54.34
N THR A 488 26.02 3.69 -53.03
CA THR A 488 27.16 3.96 -52.15
C THR A 488 27.48 2.71 -51.36
N VAL A 489 28.64 2.11 -51.58
CA VAL A 489 29.16 0.97 -50.82
C VAL A 489 30.15 1.52 -49.80
N LYS A 490 29.83 1.37 -48.51
CA LYS A 490 30.71 1.72 -47.40
C LYS A 490 31.30 0.45 -46.80
N VAL A 491 32.62 0.38 -46.71
CA VAL A 491 33.36 -0.69 -46.04
C VAL A 491 34.12 -0.08 -44.88
N GLU A 492 33.90 -0.57 -43.67
CA GLU A 492 34.55 -0.09 -42.47
C GLU A 492 35.51 -1.15 -41.93
N PHE A 493 36.75 -0.76 -41.67
CA PHE A 493 37.78 -1.61 -41.07
C PHE A 493 38.01 -1.15 -39.63
N LEU A 494 37.73 -2.01 -38.66
CA LEU A 494 38.05 -1.76 -37.27
C LEU A 494 39.50 -2.19 -37.01
N GLU A 495 40.37 -1.20 -36.79
CA GLU A 495 41.78 -1.42 -36.46
C GLU A 495 41.94 -1.88 -35.00
N ARG A 496 43.04 -2.57 -34.70
CA ARG A 496 43.30 -3.12 -33.34
C ARG A 496 43.40 -2.05 -32.25
N ASN A 497 43.62 -0.79 -32.62
CA ASN A 497 43.64 0.36 -31.72
C ASN A 497 42.24 0.97 -31.48
N GLY A 498 41.18 0.36 -32.04
CA GLY A 498 39.80 0.84 -31.93
C GLY A 498 39.41 1.94 -32.92
N SER A 499 40.32 2.37 -33.81
CA SER A 499 39.98 3.33 -34.86
C SER A 499 39.28 2.65 -36.04
N ILE A 500 38.34 3.36 -36.65
CA ILE A 500 37.61 2.87 -37.83
C ILE A 500 38.19 3.55 -39.07
N GLN A 501 38.72 2.75 -40.00
CA GLN A 501 39.05 3.21 -41.35
C GLN A 501 37.87 2.97 -42.28
N GLU A 502 37.33 4.03 -42.85
CA GLU A 502 36.19 3.96 -43.77
C GLU A 502 36.64 4.04 -45.22
N HIS A 503 36.13 3.12 -46.03
CA HIS A 503 36.25 3.15 -47.49
C HIS A 503 34.86 3.28 -48.10
N VAL A 504 34.57 4.50 -48.58
CA VAL A 504 33.32 4.81 -49.27
C VAL A 504 33.55 4.77 -50.77
N TRP A 505 32.85 3.87 -51.44
CA TRP A 505 32.74 3.85 -52.89
C TRP A 505 31.37 4.36 -53.30
N LYS A 506 31.32 5.33 -54.21
CA LYS A 506 30.08 5.85 -54.79
C LYS A 506 30.06 5.53 -56.28
N SER A 507 29.02 4.85 -56.74
CA SER A 507 28.79 4.67 -58.18
C SER A 507 28.40 6.00 -58.79
N VAL A 508 29.18 6.47 -59.76
CA VAL A 508 28.92 7.71 -60.50
C VAL A 508 27.99 7.45 -61.71
N HIS A 509 27.69 6.19 -62.02
CA HIS A 509 26.92 5.80 -63.21
C HIS A 509 25.56 5.20 -62.82
N SER A 510 24.51 5.65 -63.50
CA SER A 510 23.12 5.21 -63.35
C SER A 510 22.81 3.88 -64.06
N GLN A 511 23.81 3.21 -64.63
CA GLN A 511 23.65 1.93 -65.33
C GLN A 511 24.81 0.97 -64.97
N CYS A 512 24.45 -0.27 -64.61
CA CYS A 512 25.38 -1.37 -64.38
C CYS A 512 26.10 -1.72 -65.71
N SER A 513 27.42 -1.61 -65.77
CA SER A 513 28.22 -2.20 -66.86
C SER A 513 28.90 -3.48 -66.37
N ASN A 514 29.10 -4.48 -67.25
CA ASN A 514 29.79 -5.75 -66.92
C ASN A 514 31.31 -5.58 -66.69
N VAL A 515 31.76 -4.39 -66.31
CA VAL A 515 33.17 -4.07 -66.09
C VAL A 515 33.50 -4.32 -64.62
N THR A 516 34.51 -5.17 -64.37
CA THR A 516 35.07 -5.33 -63.03
C THR A 516 35.85 -4.07 -62.68
N ILE A 517 35.35 -3.26 -61.74
CA ILE A 517 36.03 -2.05 -61.27
C ILE A 517 36.79 -2.38 -59.99
N SER A 518 38.12 -2.36 -60.04
CA SER A 518 38.99 -2.54 -58.88
C SER A 518 39.46 -1.19 -58.35
N LYS A 519 39.19 -0.88 -57.08
CA LYS A 519 39.80 0.26 -56.38
C LYS A 519 40.82 -0.29 -55.39
N ALA A 520 42.09 0.00 -55.59
CA ALA A 520 43.13 -0.34 -54.62
C ALA A 520 42.97 0.57 -53.39
N ALA A 521 43.01 -0.02 -52.20
CA ALA A 521 43.29 0.75 -51.00
C ALA A 521 44.74 1.25 -51.13
N VAL A 522 44.92 2.57 -51.23
CA VAL A 522 46.25 3.16 -51.08
C VAL A 522 46.58 3.08 -49.59
N PRO A 523 47.76 2.59 -49.21
CA PRO A 523 48.14 2.39 -47.81
C PRO A 523 48.06 3.66 -46.96
#